data_AF-A0A0U3MYF2-F1
#
_entry.id   AF-A0A0U3MYF2-F1
#
_cell.length_a   1.000
_cell.length_b   1.000
_cell.length_c   1.000
_cell.angle_alpha   90.00
_cell.angle_beta   90.00
_cell.angle_gamma   90.00
#
_symmetry.space_group_name_H-M   'P 1'
#
loop_
_entity.id
_entity.type
_entity.pdbx_description
1 polymer ?
#
loop_
_entity_poly.entity_id
_entity_poly.type
_entity_poly.pdbx_seq_one_letter_code
_entity_poly.pdbx_strand_id
1 'polypeptide(L)'
;MSDNVSPDLVDWFHAFAKRSVEQLAQLADEEHRSRFRQYVEESLPGHAQPGELSPEDFALAVVALRDNERKWNQALMAALTDADDLHRSGATQECVEKLRAFAESCPWRRFAEVARRQAAAY
;
A
#
# COMPACT_ATOMS: atom_id res chain seq x y z
N MET A 1 6.04 -19.85 -0.54
CA MET A 1 6.01 -18.50 -1.15
C MET A 1 5.68 -17.56 -0.01
N SER A 2 6.53 -16.59 0.29
CA SER A 2 6.24 -15.64 1.38
C SER A 2 5.18 -14.68 0.89
N ASP A 3 3.93 -14.91 1.28
CA ASP A 3 2.76 -14.12 0.86
C ASP A 3 2.72 -12.70 1.48
N ASN A 4 3.72 -12.34 2.30
CA ASN A 4 3.81 -11.03 2.97
C ASN A 4 4.88 -10.16 2.32
N VAL A 5 4.57 -8.87 2.14
CA VAL A 5 5.57 -7.84 1.84
C VAL A 5 6.63 -7.84 2.93
N SER A 6 7.91 -7.81 2.54
CA SER A 6 9.02 -7.80 3.49
C SER A 6 8.95 -6.57 4.41
N PRO A 7 8.93 -6.74 5.76
CA PRO A 7 8.93 -5.62 6.69
C PRO A 7 10.12 -4.67 6.47
N ASP A 8 11.30 -5.22 6.22
CA ASP A 8 12.52 -4.45 5.97
C ASP A 8 12.41 -3.61 4.68
N LEU A 9 11.63 -4.08 3.70
CA LEU A 9 11.42 -3.37 2.45
C LEU A 9 10.42 -2.21 2.62
N VAL A 10 9.42 -2.40 3.47
CA VAL A 10 8.46 -1.34 3.83
C VAL A 10 9.16 -0.24 4.62
N ASP A 11 9.93 -0.61 5.64
CA ASP A 11 10.65 0.35 6.47
C ASP A 11 11.67 1.14 5.65
N TRP A 12 12.38 0.45 4.75
CA TRP A 12 13.24 1.10 3.77
C TRP A 12 12.47 2.09 2.89
N PHE A 13 11.36 1.67 2.27
CA PHE A 13 10.61 2.55 1.36
C PHE A 13 10.04 3.76 2.11
N HIS A 14 9.51 3.56 3.31
CA HIS A 14 8.97 4.64 4.14
C HIS A 14 10.04 5.62 4.59
N ALA A 15 11.25 5.15 4.89
CA ALA A 15 12.39 6.03 5.14
C ALA A 15 12.87 6.72 3.86
N PHE A 16 12.87 6.00 2.74
CA PHE A 16 13.31 6.49 1.44
C PHE A 16 12.44 7.64 0.93
N ALA A 17 11.13 7.46 0.94
CA ALA A 17 10.14 8.44 0.48
C ALA A 17 10.00 9.69 1.38
N LYS A 18 10.75 9.80 2.48
CA LYS A 18 10.82 11.04 3.29
C LYS A 18 11.82 12.05 2.73
N ARG A 19 12.72 11.63 1.83
CA ARG A 19 13.70 12.50 1.19
C ARG A 19 13.01 13.50 0.25
N SER A 20 13.67 14.63 -0.01
CA SER A 20 13.18 15.58 -1.02
C SER A 20 13.27 14.97 -2.42
N VAL A 21 12.49 15.51 -3.37
CA VAL A 21 12.53 15.07 -4.78
C VAL A 21 13.96 15.16 -5.34
N GLU A 22 14.68 16.25 -5.03
CA GLU A 22 16.08 16.42 -5.46
C GLU A 22 17.00 15.32 -4.91
N GLN A 23 16.87 14.99 -3.62
CA GLN A 23 17.65 13.92 -3.00
C GLN A 23 17.31 12.55 -3.59
N LEU A 24 16.03 12.30 -3.89
CA LEU A 24 15.59 11.06 -4.53
C LEU A 24 16.13 10.94 -5.95
N ALA A 25 16.18 12.03 -6.71
CA ALA A 25 16.72 12.04 -8.06
C ALA A 25 18.22 11.75 -8.06
N GLN A 26 18.98 12.29 -7.10
CA GLN A 26 20.41 11.99 -6.94
C GLN A 26 20.68 10.53 -6.56
N LEU A 27 19.72 9.87 -5.92
CA LEU A 27 19.79 8.46 -5.50
C LEU A 27 19.14 7.51 -6.52
N ALA A 28 18.87 7.96 -7.74
CA ALA A 28 18.25 7.14 -8.78
C ALA A 28 19.26 6.20 -9.47
N ASP A 29 20.07 5.48 -8.69
CA ASP A 29 20.96 4.43 -9.14
C ASP A 29 20.23 3.08 -9.28
N GLU A 30 20.92 2.08 -9.85
CA GLU A 30 20.31 0.77 -10.10
C GLU A 30 19.91 0.03 -8.81
N GLU A 31 20.63 0.24 -7.71
CA GLU A 31 20.31 -0.40 -6.43
C GLU A 31 18.96 0.10 -5.90
N HIS A 32 18.78 1.42 -5.82
CA HIS A 32 17.54 2.04 -5.34
C HIS A 32 16.38 1.77 -6.28
N ARG A 33 16.61 1.77 -7.61
CA ARG A 33 15.59 1.42 -8.60
C ARG A 33 15.14 -0.02 -8.48
N SER A 34 16.09 -0.95 -8.33
CA SER A 34 15.79 -2.37 -8.15
C SER A 34 14.97 -2.59 -6.88
N ARG A 35 15.38 -1.98 -5.76
CA ARG A 35 14.66 -2.09 -4.49
C ARG A 35 13.28 -1.43 -4.54
N PHE A 36 13.13 -0.32 -5.27
CA PHE A 36 11.82 0.30 -5.50
C PHE A 36 10.91 -0.59 -6.34
N ARG A 37 11.41 -1.20 -7.43
CA ARG A 37 10.64 -2.18 -8.24
C ARG A 37 10.19 -3.35 -7.39
N GLN A 38 11.07 -3.89 -6.55
CA GLN A 38 10.72 -4.96 -5.62
C GLN A 38 9.60 -4.53 -4.66
N TYR A 39 9.68 -3.32 -4.09
CA TYR A 39 8.64 -2.81 -3.19
C TYR A 39 7.29 -2.69 -3.90
N VAL A 40 7.27 -2.18 -5.14
CA VAL A 40 6.06 -2.07 -5.96
C VAL A 40 5.47 -3.45 -6.23
N GLU A 41 6.28 -4.42 -6.65
CA GLU A 41 5.82 -5.78 -6.96
C GLU A 41 5.23 -6.50 -5.74
N GLU A 42 5.87 -6.38 -4.59
CA GLU A 42 5.38 -6.99 -3.36
C GLU A 42 4.10 -6.29 -2.87
N SER A 43 4.03 -4.96 -2.96
CA SER A 43 2.92 -4.17 -2.40
C SER A 43 1.69 -4.13 -3.29
N LEU A 44 1.87 -4.15 -4.62
CA LEU A 44 0.84 -3.95 -5.65
C LEU A 44 0.90 -5.09 -6.69
N PRO A 45 0.53 -6.34 -6.32
CA PRO A 45 0.55 -7.45 -7.27
C PRO A 45 -0.25 -7.14 -8.54
N GLY A 46 0.31 -7.52 -9.69
CA GLY A 46 -0.33 -7.34 -10.99
C GLY A 46 -0.28 -5.91 -11.54
N HIS A 47 0.28 -4.94 -10.82
CA HIS A 47 0.57 -3.63 -11.37
C HIS A 47 1.84 -3.67 -12.21
N ALA A 48 1.86 -2.87 -13.28
CA ALA A 48 3.04 -2.74 -14.12
C ALA A 48 4.22 -2.20 -13.29
N GLN A 49 5.36 -2.86 -13.38
CA GLN A 49 6.57 -2.36 -12.76
C GLN A 49 6.99 -1.04 -13.41
N PRO A 50 7.55 -0.09 -12.64
CA PRO A 50 8.15 1.10 -13.22
C PRO A 50 9.26 0.69 -14.20
N GLY A 51 9.19 1.18 -15.43
CA GLY A 51 10.24 0.97 -16.44
C GLY A 51 11.52 1.75 -16.12
N GLU A 52 12.40 1.89 -17.12
CA GLU A 52 13.55 2.79 -17.01
C GLU A 52 13.07 4.25 -16.97
N LEU A 53 12.98 4.80 -15.76
CA LEU A 53 12.61 6.19 -15.52
C LEU A 53 13.84 7.10 -15.57
N SER A 54 13.69 8.35 -15.99
CA SER A 54 14.72 9.36 -15.70
C SER A 54 14.91 9.51 -14.18
N PRO A 55 16.03 10.07 -13.68
CA PRO A 55 16.20 10.33 -12.25
C PRO A 55 15.07 11.16 -11.63
N GLU A 56 14.57 12.15 -12.37
CA GLU A 56 13.47 13.02 -11.95
C GLU A 56 12.14 12.24 -11.91
N ASP A 57 11.85 11.46 -12.96
CA ASP A 57 10.64 10.64 -13.01
C ASP A 57 10.65 9.55 -11.92
N PHE A 58 11.82 9.00 -11.59
CA PHE A 58 11.98 8.06 -10.48
C PHE A 58 11.62 8.71 -9.15
N ALA A 59 12.14 9.92 -8.88
CA ALA A 59 11.84 10.65 -7.66
C ALA A 59 10.34 10.97 -7.55
N LEU A 60 9.73 11.41 -8.64
CA LEU A 60 8.28 11.68 -8.69
C LEU A 60 7.47 10.41 -8.48
N ALA A 61 7.88 9.28 -9.06
CA ALA A 61 7.21 7.99 -8.87
C ALA A 61 7.24 7.53 -7.40
N VAL A 62 8.38 7.70 -6.71
CA VAL A 62 8.52 7.37 -5.28
C VAL A 62 7.57 8.20 -4.43
N VAL A 63 7.52 9.52 -4.65
CA VAL A 63 6.65 10.43 -3.90
C VAL A 63 5.17 10.13 -4.20
N ALA A 64 4.82 9.97 -5.47
CA ALA A 64 3.45 9.67 -5.89
C ALA A 64 2.96 8.34 -5.31
N LEU A 65 3.82 7.31 -5.30
CA LEU A 65 3.48 6.01 -4.72
C LEU A 65 3.25 6.14 -3.21
N ARG A 66 4.10 6.90 -2.50
CA ARG A 66 3.94 7.11 -1.04
C ARG A 66 2.65 7.85 -0.71
N ASP A 67 2.28 8.85 -1.50
CA ASP A 67 1.03 9.57 -1.32
C ASP A 67 -0.20 8.72 -1.66
N ASN A 68 -0.09 7.85 -2.68
CA ASN A 68 -1.13 6.86 -2.97
C ASN A 68 -1.30 5.86 -1.81
N GLU A 69 -0.20 5.34 -1.26
CA GLU A 69 -0.21 4.45 -0.09
C GLU A 69 -0.92 5.09 1.10
N ARG A 70 -0.61 6.36 1.40
CA ARG A 70 -1.25 7.12 2.49
C ARG A 70 -2.75 7.24 2.30
N LYS A 71 -3.21 7.55 1.08
CA LYS A 71 -4.64 7.66 0.76
C LYS A 71 -5.37 6.34 0.95
N TRP A 72 -4.77 5.23 0.52
CA TRP A 72 -5.35 3.90 0.74
C TRP A 72 -5.34 3.48 2.20
N ASN A 73 -4.31 3.82 2.96
CA ASN A 73 -4.30 3.60 4.41
C ASN A 73 -5.43 4.39 5.11
N GLN A 74 -5.67 5.65 4.71
CA GLN A 74 -6.80 6.43 5.22
C GLN A 74 -8.14 5.79 4.86
N ALA A 75 -8.31 5.33 3.62
CA ALA A 75 -9.51 4.64 3.18
C ALA A 75 -9.75 3.32 3.96
N LEU A 76 -8.68 2.57 4.26
CA LEU A 76 -8.76 1.38 5.11
C LEU A 76 -9.25 1.75 6.52
N MET A 77 -8.65 2.77 7.15
CA MET A 77 -9.06 3.19 8.50
C MET A 77 -10.53 3.62 8.54
N ALA A 78 -11.00 4.35 7.52
CA ALA A 78 -12.41 4.73 7.41
C ALA A 78 -13.31 3.49 7.26
N ALA A 79 -12.94 2.54 6.39
CA ALA A 79 -13.69 1.29 6.22
C ALA A 79 -13.77 0.48 7.51
N LEU A 80 -12.68 0.41 8.30
CA LEU A 80 -12.65 -0.27 9.59
C LEU A 80 -13.56 0.41 10.62
N THR A 81 -13.49 1.75 10.74
CA THR A 81 -14.34 2.50 11.68
C THR A 81 -15.81 2.32 11.35
N ASP A 82 -16.19 2.45 10.07
CA ASP A 82 -17.59 2.28 9.69
C ASP A 82 -18.06 0.83 9.88
N ALA A 83 -17.20 -0.16 9.66
CA ALA A 83 -17.51 -1.57 9.90
C ALA A 83 -17.73 -1.86 11.40
N ASP A 84 -16.91 -1.28 12.27
CA ASP A 84 -17.11 -1.33 13.72
C ASP A 84 -18.44 -0.72 14.15
N ASP A 85 -18.83 0.41 13.57
CA ASP A 85 -20.11 1.07 13.88
C ASP A 85 -21.31 0.23 13.43
N LEU A 86 -21.23 -0.41 12.26
CA LEU A 86 -22.23 -1.37 11.78
C LEU A 86 -22.31 -2.62 12.69
N HIS A 87 -21.17 -3.15 13.12
CA HIS A 87 -21.16 -4.29 14.03
C HIS A 87 -21.81 -3.94 15.37
N ARG A 88 -21.50 -2.77 15.93
CA ARG A 88 -22.09 -2.28 17.20
C ARG A 88 -23.59 -2.02 17.10
N SER A 89 -24.11 -1.71 15.93
CA SER A 89 -25.56 -1.56 15.70
C SER A 89 -26.29 -2.88 15.47
N GLY A 90 -25.58 -4.01 15.46
CA GLY A 90 -26.12 -5.35 15.20
C GLY A 90 -26.17 -5.75 13.72
N ALA A 91 -25.68 -4.90 12.82
CA ALA A 91 -25.61 -5.16 11.37
C ALA A 91 -24.32 -5.90 10.99
N THR A 92 -24.04 -7.04 11.63
CA THR A 92 -22.79 -7.81 11.44
C THR A 92 -22.58 -8.24 9.99
N GLN A 93 -23.63 -8.64 9.28
CA GLN A 93 -23.52 -9.04 7.88
C GLN A 93 -23.06 -7.87 6.98
N GLU A 94 -23.63 -6.68 7.17
CA GLU A 94 -23.25 -5.47 6.42
C GLU A 94 -21.81 -5.05 6.72
N CYS A 95 -21.37 -5.20 7.96
CA CYS A 95 -19.98 -4.99 8.37
C CYS A 95 -19.01 -5.90 7.59
N VAL A 96 -19.29 -7.21 7.53
CA VAL A 96 -18.45 -8.18 6.81
C VAL A 96 -18.42 -7.85 5.30
N GLU A 97 -19.56 -7.54 4.70
CA GLU A 97 -19.67 -7.19 3.29
C GLU A 97 -18.87 -5.92 2.95
N LYS A 98 -18.92 -4.89 3.81
CA LYS A 98 -18.17 -3.65 3.64
C LYS A 98 -16.67 -3.89 3.58
N LEU A 99 -16.13 -4.71 4.49
CA LEU A 99 -14.70 -5.01 4.53
C LEU A 99 -14.25 -5.91 3.38
N ARG A 100 -15.09 -6.84 2.93
CA ARG A 100 -14.83 -7.64 1.73
C ARG A 100 -14.78 -6.77 0.48
N ALA A 101 -15.76 -5.87 0.32
CA ALA A 101 -15.78 -4.93 -0.80
C ALA A 101 -14.54 -4.02 -0.82
N PHE A 102 -14.11 -3.51 0.34
CA PHE A 102 -12.85 -2.78 0.43
C PHE A 102 -11.67 -3.64 -0.06
N ALA A 103 -11.54 -4.86 0.46
CA ALA A 103 -10.43 -5.76 0.13
C ALA A 103 -10.40 -6.21 -1.34
N GLU A 104 -11.53 -6.22 -2.03
CA GLU A 104 -11.62 -6.52 -3.47
C GLU A 104 -11.23 -5.31 -4.32
N SER A 105 -11.55 -4.09 -3.87
CA SER A 105 -11.21 -2.85 -4.58
C SER A 105 -9.79 -2.35 -4.33
N CYS A 106 -9.17 -2.78 -3.22
CA CYS A 106 -7.89 -2.25 -2.78
C CYS A 106 -6.71 -2.91 -3.54
N PRO A 107 -5.90 -2.14 -4.28
CA PRO A 107 -4.77 -2.69 -5.02
C PRO A 107 -3.58 -3.05 -4.10
N TRP A 108 -3.52 -2.44 -2.91
CA TRP A 108 -2.48 -2.66 -1.93
C TRP A 108 -2.70 -3.96 -1.16
N ARG A 109 -1.80 -4.94 -1.37
CA ARG A 109 -1.88 -6.29 -0.79
C ARG A 109 -2.11 -6.24 0.73
N ARG A 110 -1.25 -5.51 1.45
CA ARG A 110 -1.32 -5.45 2.93
C ARG A 110 -2.64 -4.88 3.43
N PHE A 111 -3.16 -3.84 2.79
CA PHE A 111 -4.41 -3.21 3.23
C PHE A 111 -5.62 -4.09 2.93
N ALA A 112 -5.63 -4.74 1.76
CA ALA A 112 -6.65 -5.73 1.44
C ALA A 112 -6.63 -6.91 2.43
N GLU A 113 -5.44 -7.39 2.81
CA GLU A 113 -5.30 -8.46 3.80
C GLU A 113 -5.80 -8.08 5.19
N VAL A 114 -5.50 -6.86 5.65
CA VAL A 114 -6.02 -6.35 6.93
C VAL A 114 -7.55 -6.35 6.92
N ALA A 115 -8.17 -5.83 5.85
CA ALA A 115 -9.61 -5.83 5.72
C ALA A 115 -10.21 -7.25 5.70
N ARG A 116 -9.59 -8.21 4.99
CA ARG A 116 -10.05 -9.62 4.98
C ARG A 116 -9.94 -10.27 6.35
N ARG A 117 -8.83 -10.05 7.06
CA ARG A 117 -8.64 -10.61 8.41
C ARG A 117 -9.65 -10.03 9.39
N GLN A 118 -9.91 -8.73 9.32
CA GLN A 118 -10.92 -8.09 10.14
C GLN A 118 -12.33 -8.62 9.81
N ALA A 119 -12.67 -8.77 8.53
CA ALA A 119 -13.96 -9.34 8.10
C ALA A 119 -14.18 -10.77 8.60
N ALA A 120 -13.11 -11.56 8.76
CA ALA A 120 -13.17 -12.92 9.29
C ALA A 120 -13.24 -12.99 10.82
N ALA A 121 -12.99 -11.86 11.51
CA ALA A 121 -13.00 -11.77 12.96
C ALA A 121 -14.35 -11.33 13.56
N TYR A 122 -15.25 -10.79 12.72
CA TYR A 122 -16.65 -10.53 13.09
C TYR A 122 -17.51 -11.78 12.89
#